data_AF-A0A447RMY9-F1
#
_entry.id   AF-A0A447RMY9-F1
#
_cell.length_a   1.000
_cell.length_b   1.000
_cell.length_c   1.000
_cell.angle_alpha   90.00
_cell.angle_beta   90.00
_cell.angle_gamma   90.00
#
_symmetry.space_group_name_H-M   'P 1'
#
loop_
_entity.id
_entity.type
_entity.pdbx_description
1 polymer ?
#
loop_
_entity_poly.entity_id
_entity_poly.type
_entity_poly.pdbx_seq_one_letter_code
_entity_poly.pdbx_strand_id
1 'polypeptide(L)'
;MGWPEPVSAPCVAPGALKTLLGREVMHAFFDARRGFDVAAMAALSGTLRAGSWLVLLTPPFADWPTRADEDSLRWSDTPDPIVTPNFVHRCCRQFIADPEVLLWRQSDRPRFPLTAPRPDWHPADGRPPGRAGGNP
;
A
#
# COMPACT_ATOMS: atom_id res chain seq x y z
N MET A 1 4.43 -2.00 -35.67
CA MET A 1 3.63 -2.11 -34.42
C MET A 1 4.41 -1.35 -33.35
N GLY A 2 4.06 -0.08 -33.14
CA GLY A 2 4.76 0.77 -32.18
C GLY A 2 4.33 0.39 -30.78
N TRP A 3 5.28 0.08 -29.90
CA TRP A 3 5.00 -0.04 -28.48
C TRP A 3 4.44 1.31 -28.00
N PRO A 4 3.35 1.33 -27.20
CA PRO A 4 2.85 2.59 -26.67
C PRO A 4 3.96 3.25 -25.86
N GLU A 5 4.26 4.51 -26.18
CA GLU A 5 5.17 5.36 -25.40
C GLU A 5 4.72 5.34 -23.93
N PRO A 6 5.63 5.10 -22.97
CA PRO A 6 5.26 5.08 -21.57
C PRO A 6 4.71 6.45 -21.17
N VAL A 7 3.41 6.51 -20.89
CA VAL A 7 2.80 7.68 -20.27
C VAL A 7 3.51 7.95 -18.95
N SER A 8 4.12 9.13 -18.83
CA SER A 8 4.70 9.58 -17.58
C SER A 8 3.55 9.85 -16.60
N ALA A 9 3.33 8.90 -15.69
CA ALA A 9 2.35 9.07 -14.63
C ALA A 9 2.83 10.15 -13.65
N PRO A 10 1.96 11.00 -13.11
CA PRO A 10 2.35 12.00 -12.13
C PRO A 10 2.98 11.32 -10.90
N CYS A 11 4.27 11.58 -10.67
CA CYS A 11 4.99 11.09 -9.49
C CYS A 11 4.88 12.12 -8.36
N VAL A 12 4.48 11.67 -7.17
CA VAL A 12 4.33 12.53 -6.00
C VAL A 12 5.16 11.94 -4.86
N ALA A 13 6.00 12.78 -4.25
CA ALA A 13 6.75 12.37 -3.08
C ALA A 13 5.79 12.07 -1.90
N PRO A 14 6.12 11.13 -0.99
CA PRO A 14 5.24 10.76 0.13
C PRO A 14 4.73 11.97 0.95
N GLY A 15 5.60 12.96 1.19
CA GLY A 15 5.23 14.19 1.91
C GLY A 15 4.24 15.10 1.20
N ALA A 16 4.16 15.03 -0.14
CA ALA A 16 3.22 15.78 -0.95
C ALA A 16 1.90 15.05 -1.17
N LEU A 17 1.76 13.80 -0.71
CA LEU A 17 0.56 13.01 -0.98
C LEU A 17 -0.72 13.61 -0.35
N LYS A 18 -0.57 14.43 0.69
CA LYS A 18 -1.66 15.23 1.27
C LYS A 18 -2.35 16.13 0.23
N THR A 19 -1.66 16.55 -0.84
CA THR A 19 -2.24 17.38 -1.90
C THR A 19 -3.15 16.59 -2.86
N LEU A 20 -3.13 15.25 -2.79
CA LEU A 20 -4.01 14.39 -3.57
C LEU A 20 -5.29 14.02 -2.81
N LEU A 21 -5.39 14.35 -1.53
CA LEU A 21 -6.59 14.13 -0.74
C LEU A 21 -7.75 14.98 -1.30
N GLY A 22 -8.91 14.35 -1.50
CA GLY A 22 -10.07 14.94 -2.19
C GLY A 22 -10.08 14.73 -3.70
N ARG A 23 -9.10 14.01 -4.25
CA ARG A 23 -9.08 13.54 -5.64
C ARG A 23 -9.19 12.02 -5.69
N GLU A 24 -9.72 11.54 -6.80
CA GLU A 24 -9.84 10.12 -7.08
C GLU A 24 -8.87 9.72 -8.21
N VAL A 25 -8.12 8.66 -7.98
CA VAL A 25 -7.18 8.06 -8.95
C VAL A 25 -7.58 6.62 -9.26
N MET A 26 -7.29 6.16 -10.48
CA MET A 26 -7.66 4.81 -10.93
C MET A 26 -6.61 3.76 -10.60
N HIS A 27 -5.34 4.04 -10.78
CA HIS A 27 -4.27 3.10 -10.43
C HIS A 27 -3.10 3.88 -9.87
N ALA A 28 -2.41 3.31 -8.90
CA ALA A 28 -1.26 3.95 -8.31
C ALA A 28 -0.14 2.96 -8.00
N PHE A 29 1.08 3.46 -8.08
CA PHE A 29 2.27 2.76 -7.63
C PHE A 29 2.75 3.37 -6.32
N PHE A 30 3.02 2.53 -5.33
CA PHE A 30 3.68 2.91 -4.10
C PHE A 30 5.08 2.31 -4.09
N ASP A 31 6.12 3.14 -4.11
CA ASP A 31 7.50 2.68 -4.09
C ASP A 31 8.04 2.61 -2.65
N ALA A 32 8.10 1.40 -2.12
CA ALA A 32 8.62 1.10 -0.78
C ALA A 32 10.02 0.45 -0.80
N ARG A 33 10.77 0.54 -1.92
CA ARG A 33 12.08 -0.13 -2.05
C ARG A 33 13.18 0.46 -1.14
N ARG A 34 13.02 1.71 -0.72
CA ARG A 34 13.98 2.45 0.12
C ARG A 34 13.44 2.77 1.52
N GLY A 35 12.14 2.95 1.65
CA GLY A 35 11.47 3.14 2.93
C GLY A 35 9.96 3.04 2.79
N PHE A 36 9.25 2.77 3.89
CA PHE A 36 7.81 2.56 3.87
C PHE A 36 7.09 3.60 4.74
N ASP A 37 6.58 4.66 4.10
CA ASP A 37 5.70 5.63 4.78
C ASP A 37 4.27 5.08 4.89
N VAL A 38 3.92 4.62 6.09
CA VAL A 38 2.58 4.08 6.39
C VAL A 38 1.47 5.11 6.18
N ALA A 39 1.73 6.38 6.50
CA ALA A 39 0.74 7.44 6.35
C ALA A 39 0.48 7.77 4.88
N ALA A 40 1.53 7.81 4.06
CA ALA A 40 1.40 7.98 2.61
C ALA A 40 0.71 6.78 1.97
N MET A 41 1.02 5.54 2.38
CA MET A 41 0.33 4.35 1.88
C MET A 41 -1.17 4.40 2.16
N ALA A 42 -1.55 4.75 3.40
CA ALA A 42 -2.95 4.90 3.79
C ALA A 42 -3.65 5.99 2.96
N ALA A 43 -3.03 7.18 2.85
CA ALA A 43 -3.56 8.27 2.04
C ALA A 43 -3.71 7.89 0.56
N LEU A 44 -2.72 7.19 -0.04
CA LEU A 44 -2.79 6.74 -1.43
C LEU A 44 -3.95 5.78 -1.63
N SER A 45 -4.06 4.78 -0.75
CA SER A 45 -5.14 3.80 -0.81
C SER A 45 -6.53 4.44 -0.71
N GLY A 46 -6.68 5.49 0.10
CA GLY A 46 -7.92 6.25 0.25
C GLY A 46 -8.30 7.11 -0.96
N THR A 47 -7.37 7.37 -1.89
CA THR A 47 -7.66 8.11 -3.13
C THR A 47 -8.08 7.21 -4.28
N LEU A 48 -8.01 5.89 -4.12
CA LEU A 48 -8.31 4.95 -5.21
C LEU A 48 -9.81 4.71 -5.38
N ARG A 49 -10.27 4.71 -6.63
CA ARG A 49 -11.65 4.36 -7.00
C ARG A 49 -11.94 2.87 -6.82
N ALA A 50 -13.22 2.50 -6.73
CA ALA A 50 -13.60 1.10 -6.85
C ALA A 50 -13.10 0.49 -8.19
N GLY A 51 -12.58 -0.73 -8.14
CA GLY A 51 -11.98 -1.40 -9.32
C GLY A 51 -10.52 -1.00 -9.61
N SER A 52 -9.94 -0.11 -8.80
CA SER A 52 -8.55 0.33 -8.92
C SER A 52 -7.53 -0.74 -8.52
N TRP A 53 -6.29 -0.51 -8.92
CA TRP A 53 -5.12 -1.29 -8.48
C TRP A 53 -4.15 -0.39 -7.71
N LEU A 54 -3.72 -0.86 -6.56
CA LEU A 54 -2.57 -0.33 -5.83
C LEU A 54 -1.41 -1.29 -6.00
N VAL A 55 -0.38 -0.86 -6.72
CA VAL A 55 0.82 -1.68 -6.96
C VAL A 55 1.91 -1.25 -5.98
N LEU A 56 2.25 -2.14 -5.06
CA LEU A 56 3.29 -1.92 -4.07
C LEU A 56 4.63 -2.50 -4.56
N LEU A 57 5.63 -1.64 -4.76
CA LEU A 57 6.99 -2.06 -5.09
C LEU A 57 7.81 -2.20 -3.80
N THR A 58 8.41 -3.36 -3.59
CA THR A 58 9.17 -3.68 -2.38
C THR A 58 10.52 -4.29 -2.75
N PRO A 59 11.50 -4.29 -1.83
CA PRO A 59 12.66 -5.17 -1.96
C PRO A 59 12.21 -6.63 -2.00
N PRO A 60 13.05 -7.56 -2.47
CA PRO A 60 12.77 -8.99 -2.36
C PRO A 60 12.41 -9.37 -0.91
N PHE A 61 11.34 -10.15 -0.72
CA PHE A 61 10.82 -10.47 0.62
C PHE A 61 11.85 -11.15 1.53
N ALA A 62 12.82 -11.87 0.96
CA ALA A 62 13.91 -12.50 1.71
C ALA A 62 14.87 -11.46 2.31
N ASP A 63 15.14 -10.38 1.58
CA ASP A 63 16.13 -9.36 1.98
C ASP A 63 15.48 -8.19 2.71
N TRP A 64 14.19 -7.93 2.45
CA TRP A 64 13.47 -6.77 2.96
C TRP A 64 13.58 -6.60 4.49
N PRO A 65 13.45 -7.63 5.34
CA PRO A 65 13.57 -7.46 6.79
C PRO A 65 14.94 -6.97 7.27
N THR A 66 15.98 -7.14 6.45
CA THR A 66 17.36 -6.72 6.77
C THR A 66 17.72 -5.36 6.16
N ARG A 67 16.84 -4.80 5.33
CA ARG A 67 17.09 -3.53 4.65
C ARG A 67 16.67 -2.38 5.54
N ALA A 68 17.52 -1.36 5.61
CA ALA A 68 17.22 -0.15 6.36
C ALA A 68 16.03 0.58 5.72
N ASP A 69 15.17 1.15 6.56
CA ASP A 69 13.95 1.85 6.18
C ASP A 69 14.19 3.36 6.25
N GLU A 70 14.29 4.03 5.11
CA GLU A 70 14.53 5.48 5.06
C GLU A 70 13.41 6.31 5.71
N ASP A 71 12.17 5.79 5.82
CA ASP A 71 11.10 6.50 6.55
C ASP A 71 11.36 6.53 8.06
N SER A 72 12.19 5.62 8.58
CA SER A 72 12.52 5.56 10.01
C SER A 72 13.22 6.80 10.55
N LEU A 73 13.89 7.58 9.70
CA LEU A 73 14.50 8.86 10.10
C LEU A 73 13.48 9.87 10.65
N ARG A 74 12.20 9.72 10.32
CA ARG A 74 11.14 10.63 10.79
C ARG A 74 10.64 10.33 12.20
N TRP A 75 10.87 9.13 12.72
CA TRP A 75 10.26 8.66 13.97
C TRP A 75 11.20 7.89 14.91
N SER A 76 12.38 7.45 14.46
CA SER A 76 13.29 6.62 15.25
C SER A 76 14.24 7.40 16.15
N ASP A 77 14.27 8.74 16.06
CA ASP A 77 15.20 9.63 16.77
C ASP A 77 16.69 9.25 16.59
N THR A 78 17.03 8.52 15.52
CA THR A 78 18.40 8.15 15.16
C THR A 78 18.88 8.93 13.93
N PRO A 79 20.20 9.19 13.81
CA PRO A 79 20.74 9.93 12.67
C PRO A 79 20.77 9.12 11.37
N ASP A 80 20.72 7.78 11.47
CA ASP A 80 20.82 6.86 10.35
C ASP A 80 19.57 6.00 10.23
N PRO A 81 19.13 5.63 9.01
CA PRO A 81 17.98 4.73 8.83
C PRO A 81 18.17 3.40 9.56
N ILE A 82 17.15 2.96 10.30
CA ILE A 82 17.14 1.68 11.01
C ILE A 82 16.38 0.60 10.23
N VAL A 83 16.70 -0.66 10.52
CA VAL A 83 15.91 -1.80 10.03
C VAL A 83 14.60 -1.92 10.81
N THR A 84 13.51 -2.27 10.11
CA THR A 84 12.17 -2.43 10.71
C THR A 84 11.65 -3.87 10.58
N PRO A 85 12.41 -4.89 11.03
CA PRO A 85 12.13 -6.29 10.70
C PRO A 85 10.74 -6.74 11.14
N ASN A 86 10.27 -6.34 12.32
CA ASN A 86 8.96 -6.75 12.82
C ASN A 86 7.81 -6.23 11.95
N PHE A 87 7.91 -4.99 11.50
CA PHE A 87 6.94 -4.38 10.60
C PHE A 87 6.95 -5.09 9.24
N VAL A 88 8.12 -5.26 8.65
CA VAL A 88 8.28 -5.94 7.35
C VAL A 88 7.77 -7.38 7.39
N HIS A 89 8.13 -8.15 8.42
CA HIS A 89 7.61 -9.52 8.59
C HIS A 89 6.09 -9.55 8.69
N ARG A 90 5.49 -8.60 9.41
CA ARG A 90 4.02 -8.48 9.50
C ARG A 90 3.42 -8.20 8.12
N CYS A 91 3.97 -7.26 7.35
CA CYS A 91 3.53 -6.97 5.99
C CYS A 91 3.63 -8.19 5.09
N CYS A 92 4.79 -8.85 5.04
CA CYS A 92 4.99 -10.06 4.24
C CYS A 92 3.97 -11.15 4.62
N ARG A 93 3.76 -11.39 5.91
CA ARG A 93 2.76 -12.36 6.38
C ARG A 93 1.35 -12.00 5.93
N GLN A 94 0.97 -10.73 6.02
CA GLN A 94 -0.34 -10.25 5.58
C GLN A 94 -0.52 -10.42 4.07
N PHE A 95 0.44 -10.00 3.24
CA PHE A 95 0.35 -10.14 1.78
C PHE A 95 0.33 -11.60 1.33
N ILE A 96 1.06 -12.49 2.00
CA ILE A 96 1.05 -13.92 1.70
C ILE A 96 -0.27 -14.56 2.13
N ALA A 97 -0.81 -14.22 3.30
CA ALA A 97 -2.03 -14.82 3.82
C ALA A 97 -3.29 -14.32 3.11
N ASP A 98 -3.27 -13.11 2.55
CA ASP A 98 -4.43 -12.51 1.91
C ASP A 98 -4.65 -13.07 0.49
N PRO A 99 -5.78 -13.76 0.23
CA PRO A 99 -6.09 -14.32 -1.08
C PRO A 99 -6.50 -13.25 -2.11
N GLU A 100 -6.83 -12.03 -1.69
CA GLU A 100 -7.18 -10.90 -2.58
C GLU A 100 -5.93 -10.12 -3.05
N VAL A 101 -4.76 -10.42 -2.49
CA VAL A 101 -3.50 -9.80 -2.91
C VAL A 101 -2.87 -10.58 -4.06
N LEU A 102 -2.76 -9.91 -5.22
CA LEU A 102 -1.90 -10.35 -6.32
C LEU A 102 -0.44 -10.24 -5.88
N LEU A 103 0.21 -11.39 -5.70
CA LEU A 103 1.60 -11.44 -5.29
C LEU A 103 2.47 -11.82 -6.48
N TRP A 104 3.33 -10.89 -6.90
CA TRP A 104 4.33 -11.14 -7.93
C TRP A 104 5.72 -10.92 -7.36
N ARG A 105 6.52 -12.00 -7.30
CA ARG A 105 7.90 -11.99 -6.82
C ARG A 105 8.85 -12.21 -7.99
N GLN A 106 10.02 -11.59 -7.93
CA GLN A 106 11.05 -11.77 -8.95
C GLN A 106 11.37 -13.26 -9.10
N SER A 107 11.35 -13.75 -10.34
CA SER A 107 11.57 -15.17 -10.71
C SER A 107 10.41 -16.13 -10.47
N ASP A 108 9.31 -15.69 -9.85
CA ASP A 108 8.10 -16.51 -9.66
C ASP A 108 6.99 -16.14 -10.65
N ARG A 109 6.05 -17.08 -10.88
CA ARG A 109 4.79 -16.75 -11.54
C ARG A 109 3.92 -15.89 -10.62
N PRO A 110 3.21 -14.88 -11.14
CA PRO A 110 2.28 -14.10 -10.34
C PRO A 110 1.19 -15.01 -9.76
N ARG A 111 0.98 -14.91 -8.45
CA ARG A 111 -0.18 -15.49 -7.77
C ARG A 111 -1.33 -14.51 -7.91
N PHE A 112 -2.23 -14.79 -8.85
CA PHE A 112 -3.46 -14.03 -9.00
C PHE A 112 -4.39 -14.26 -7.81
N PRO A 113 -5.16 -13.22 -7.42
CA PRO A 113 -6.11 -13.36 -6.35
C PRO A 113 -7.18 -14.40 -6.72
N LEU A 114 -7.61 -15.16 -5.72
CA LEU A 114 -8.79 -16.01 -5.88
C LEU A 114 -9.98 -15.05 -5.94
N THR A 115 -10.66 -14.95 -7.08
CA THR A 115 -11.84 -14.09 -7.22
C THR A 115 -12.94 -14.56 -6.25
N ALA A 116 -12.95 -14.00 -5.05
CA ALA A 116 -14.13 -14.03 -4.20
C ALA A 116 -15.14 -13.01 -4.77
N PRO A 117 -16.44 -13.31 -4.77
CA PRO A 117 -17.47 -12.30 -5.07
C PRO A 117 -17.28 -11.13 -4.11
N ARG A 118 -16.96 -9.95 -4.65
CA ARG A 118 -16.87 -8.74 -3.85
C ARG A 118 -18.28 -8.28 -3.51
N PRO A 119 -18.55 -7.91 -2.24
CA PRO A 119 -19.79 -7.20 -1.95
C PRO A 119 -19.83 -5.92 -2.78
N ASP A 120 -21.02 -5.52 -3.18
CA ASP A 120 -21.21 -4.26 -3.90
C ASP A 120 -20.61 -3.12 -3.07
N TRP A 121 -19.81 -2.28 -3.74
CA TRP A 121 -19.21 -1.14 -3.07
C TRP A 121 -20.32 -0.17 -2.66
N HIS A 122 -20.35 0.18 -1.38
CA HIS A 122 -21.21 1.23 -0.85
C HIS A 122 -20.35 2.42 -0.41
N PRO A 123 -20.77 3.66 -0.70
CA PRO A 123 -20.11 4.85 -0.15
C PRO A 123 -20.05 4.76 1.38
N ALA A 124 -19.00 5.30 1.99
CA ALA A 124 -18.97 5.43 3.44
C ALA A 124 -20.11 6.38 3.87
N ASP A 125 -21.09 5.87 4.62
CA ASP A 125 -22.29 6.60 5.06
C ASP A 125 -22.01 7.79 6.02
N GLY A 126 -20.75 8.07 6.35
CA GLY A 126 -20.33 9.20 7.18
C GLY A 126 -20.79 9.17 8.63
N ARG A 127 -21.56 8.15 9.05
CA ARG A 127 -22.02 8.02 10.43
C ARG A 127 -20.91 7.43 11.30
N PRO A 128 -20.55 8.06 12.44
CA PRO A 128 -19.64 7.44 13.39
C PRO A 128 -20.23 6.09 13.83
N PRO A 129 -19.41 5.03 13.99
CA PRO A 129 -19.91 3.75 14.48
C PRO A 129 -20.54 3.99 15.85
N GLY A 130 -21.87 3.87 15.88
CA GLY A 130 -22.68 4.14 17.06
C GLY A 130 -22.25 3.21 18.17
N ARG A 131 -21.84 3.80 19.30
CA ARG A 131 -21.63 3.13 20.58
C ARG A 131 -22.86 2.27 20.85
N ALA A 132 -22.70 0.94 20.80
CA ALA A 132 -23.77 0.01 21.15
C ALA A 132 -24.25 0.36 22.56
N GLY A 133 -25.44 0.95 22.65
CA GLY A 133 -26.14 1.14 23.90
C GLY A 133 -26.37 -0.24 24.47
N GLY A 134 -25.79 -0.50 25.64
CA GLY A 134 -26.14 -1.65 26.44
C GLY A 134 -27.62 -1.58 26.79
N ASN A 135 -28.26 -2.74 26.83
CA ASN A 135 -29.47 -2.92 27.62
C ASN A 135 -29.39 -4.30 28.27
N PRO A 136 -29.60 -4.44 29.59
CA PRO A 136 -30.04 -5.71 30.16
C PRO A 136 -31.48 -6.03 29.75
#